data_AF-A0A661H991-F1
#
_entry.id   AF-A0A661H991-F1
#
_cell.length_a   1.000
_cell.length_b   1.000
_cell.length_c   1.000
_cell.angle_alpha   90.00
_cell.angle_beta   90.00
_cell.angle_gamma   90.00
#
_symmetry.space_group_name_H-M   'P 1'
#
loop_
_entity.id
_entity.type
_entity.pdbx_description
1 polymer ?
#
loop_
_entity_poly.entity_id
_entity_poly.type
_entity_poly.pdbx_seq_one_letter_code
_entity_poly.pdbx_strand_id
1 'polypeptide(L)'
;GINAGQIDNRVDERLYDYGRQQGLIPARLDERSLLDLQYWGIVPDNVSIDAGTVVIDGQSMPHDLDHPDTRSALLQGAGGCELRHGRVLHGGFFLGPRDFYEKLRALDVAGQEQICMTGVSRTNQLLLDYHLYCAQRLKARFINTGMIVSLNGAVASDALEDGTVISGVGGQYNFVAMAQDLPGAHSILCIRSIRGHGKQLQSNIVPFYGYTTIPKHLRDVIVTEYGVADLRGQSDSQTIKRLINIADSRFQDNLLEFAKKHGKLAQGYVIPPEARNNTPERLQKVLAPYQKNGMLPVYPFGHDLTDQELALGASLRKIKALSEEPRHFITASFKALLHKGDEAAAKPFLERIQLEHPETTKDFLIQQLLLLELEERGLLKGS
;
A
#
# COMPACT_ATOMS: atom_id res chain seq x y z
N GLY A 1 -15.98 -24.03 -7.45
CA GLY A 1 -16.25 -24.47 -6.07
C GLY A 1 -16.45 -23.28 -5.16
N ILE A 2 -15.44 -22.93 -4.35
CA ILE A 2 -15.53 -21.94 -3.26
C ILE A 2 -16.10 -20.59 -3.73
N ASN A 3 -15.48 -19.96 -4.73
CA ASN A 3 -15.93 -18.65 -5.24
C ASN A 3 -17.35 -18.65 -5.82
N ALA A 4 -17.85 -19.81 -6.25
CA ALA A 4 -19.20 -19.97 -6.77
C ALA A 4 -20.22 -20.35 -5.68
N GLY A 5 -19.79 -20.46 -4.41
CA GLY A 5 -20.64 -20.86 -3.29
C GLY A 5 -21.10 -22.32 -3.35
N GLN A 6 -20.47 -23.15 -4.18
CA GLN A 6 -20.85 -24.56 -4.35
C GLN A 6 -20.32 -25.44 -3.20
N ILE A 7 -19.18 -25.05 -2.62
CA ILE A 7 -18.48 -25.71 -1.51
C ILE A 7 -17.87 -24.64 -0.61
N ASP A 8 -17.53 -25.03 0.62
CA ASP A 8 -16.81 -24.18 1.58
C ASP A 8 -15.34 -24.63 1.74
N ASN A 9 -14.60 -24.00 2.65
CA ASN A 9 -13.27 -24.43 3.09
C ASN A 9 -13.33 -25.57 4.12
N ARG A 10 -14.52 -26.08 4.47
CA ARG A 10 -14.70 -27.21 5.38
C ARG A 10 -14.88 -28.49 4.61
N VAL A 11 -14.31 -29.57 5.11
CA VAL A 11 -14.52 -30.91 4.56
C VAL A 11 -15.89 -31.40 5.01
N ASP A 12 -16.80 -31.52 4.05
CA ASP A 12 -18.16 -32.03 4.21
C ASP A 12 -18.56 -32.87 2.97
N GLU A 13 -19.78 -33.41 2.98
CA GLU A 13 -20.32 -34.17 1.84
C GLU A 13 -20.32 -33.35 0.54
N ARG A 14 -20.56 -32.03 0.61
CA ARG A 14 -20.61 -31.16 -0.58
C ARG A 14 -19.23 -31.00 -1.20
N LEU A 15 -18.20 -30.75 -0.39
CA LEU A 15 -16.82 -30.67 -0.85
C LEU A 15 -16.39 -32.01 -1.44
N TYR A 16 -16.72 -33.10 -0.78
CA TYR A 16 -16.41 -34.44 -1.24
C TYR A 16 -17.05 -34.70 -2.62
N ASP A 17 -18.36 -34.51 -2.74
CA ASP A 17 -19.10 -34.75 -3.98
C ASP A 17 -18.62 -33.86 -5.11
N TYR A 18 -18.36 -32.58 -4.82
CA TYR A 18 -17.76 -31.67 -5.78
C TYR A 18 -16.38 -32.16 -6.22
N GLY A 19 -15.54 -32.59 -5.27
CA GLY A 19 -14.21 -33.13 -5.55
C GLY A 19 -14.26 -34.37 -6.42
N ARG A 20 -15.20 -35.29 -6.16
CA ARG A 20 -15.46 -36.48 -6.99
C ARG A 20 -15.92 -36.09 -8.40
N GLN A 21 -16.90 -35.19 -8.51
CA GLN A 21 -17.45 -34.74 -9.80
C GLN A 21 -16.44 -34.00 -10.67
N GLN A 22 -15.55 -33.20 -10.07
CA GLN A 22 -14.50 -32.46 -10.77
C GLN A 22 -13.23 -33.28 -11.00
N GLY A 23 -13.18 -34.54 -10.56
CA GLY A 23 -12.00 -35.41 -10.67
C GLY A 23 -10.83 -34.99 -9.78
N LEU A 24 -11.05 -34.17 -8.75
CA LEU A 24 -10.04 -33.77 -7.76
C LEU A 24 -9.80 -34.86 -6.71
N ILE A 25 -10.84 -35.62 -6.37
CA ILE A 25 -10.76 -36.81 -5.52
C ILE A 25 -10.99 -38.00 -6.46
N PRO A 26 -10.04 -38.93 -6.64
CA PRO A 26 -10.24 -40.10 -7.50
C PRO A 26 -11.04 -41.21 -6.82
N ALA A 27 -11.60 -42.14 -7.61
CA ALA A 27 -12.40 -43.24 -7.06
C ALA A 27 -11.51 -44.24 -6.31
N ARG A 28 -10.26 -44.38 -6.74
CA ARG A 28 -9.25 -45.20 -6.12
C ARG A 28 -8.03 -44.35 -5.87
N LEU A 29 -7.54 -44.40 -4.64
CA LEU A 29 -6.32 -43.70 -4.26
C LEU A 29 -5.10 -44.48 -4.78
N ASP A 30 -4.15 -43.76 -5.33
CA ASP A 30 -2.76 -44.19 -5.39
C ASP A 30 -1.95 -43.43 -4.32
N GLU A 31 -0.68 -43.78 -4.16
CA GLU A 31 0.19 -43.12 -3.16
C GLU A 31 0.22 -41.61 -3.34
N ARG A 32 0.26 -41.12 -4.58
CA ARG A 32 0.31 -39.70 -4.89
C ARG A 32 -0.98 -38.97 -4.50
N SER A 33 -2.13 -39.47 -4.93
CA SER A 33 -3.43 -38.86 -4.63
C SER A 33 -3.79 -38.96 -3.15
N LEU A 34 -3.37 -40.02 -2.44
CA LEU A 34 -3.48 -40.08 -1.00
C LEU A 34 -2.68 -38.94 -0.35
N LEU A 35 -1.40 -38.81 -0.69
CA LEU A 35 -0.54 -37.75 -0.14
C LEU A 35 -1.07 -36.34 -0.48
N ASP A 36 -1.53 -36.12 -1.71
CA ASP A 36 -2.10 -34.84 -2.15
C ASP A 36 -3.38 -34.51 -1.34
N LEU A 37 -4.29 -35.47 -1.15
CA LEU A 37 -5.52 -35.25 -0.38
C LEU A 37 -5.27 -35.08 1.12
N GLN A 38 -4.28 -35.77 1.68
CA GLN A 38 -3.84 -35.61 3.07
C GLN A 38 -3.20 -34.24 3.30
N TYR A 39 -2.36 -33.80 2.35
CA TYR A 39 -1.77 -32.46 2.37
C TYR A 39 -2.85 -31.39 2.50
N TRP A 40 -3.91 -31.45 1.70
CA TRP A 40 -5.02 -30.49 1.79
C TRP A 40 -5.97 -30.75 2.97
N GLY A 41 -5.80 -31.82 3.72
CA GLY A 41 -6.68 -32.22 4.82
C GLY A 41 -8.04 -32.77 4.39
N ILE A 42 -8.20 -33.12 3.10
CA ILE A 42 -9.44 -33.72 2.55
C ILE A 42 -9.57 -35.17 3.00
N VAL A 43 -8.44 -35.88 3.09
CA VAL A 43 -8.33 -37.23 3.63
C VAL A 43 -7.53 -37.17 4.94
N PRO A 44 -7.93 -37.87 6.01
CA PRO A 44 -7.19 -37.89 7.27
C PRO A 44 -5.78 -38.48 7.15
N ASP A 45 -4.84 -38.00 7.99
CA ASP A 45 -3.42 -38.40 7.96
C ASP A 45 -3.19 -39.87 8.36
N ASN A 46 -4.15 -40.48 9.06
CA ASN A 46 -4.13 -41.89 9.48
C ASN A 46 -4.61 -42.87 8.39
N VAL A 47 -5.00 -42.37 7.21
CA VAL A 47 -5.41 -43.22 6.08
C VAL A 47 -4.20 -43.76 5.34
N SER A 48 -4.22 -45.05 5.00
CA SER A 48 -3.19 -45.70 4.19
C SER A 48 -3.78 -46.66 3.16
N ILE A 49 -2.96 -47.09 2.20
CA ILE A 49 -3.32 -48.12 1.22
C ILE A 49 -2.51 -49.37 1.55
N ASP A 50 -3.19 -50.49 1.80
CA ASP A 50 -2.55 -51.78 2.05
C ASP A 50 -3.27 -52.90 1.28
N ALA A 51 -2.49 -53.73 0.58
CA ALA A 51 -2.95 -54.90 -0.17
C ALA A 51 -4.20 -54.67 -1.06
N GLY A 52 -4.37 -53.46 -1.62
CA GLY A 52 -5.55 -53.11 -2.44
C GLY A 52 -6.81 -52.78 -1.63
N THR A 53 -6.67 -52.43 -0.36
CA THR A 53 -7.69 -51.89 0.55
C THR A 53 -7.28 -50.51 1.04
N VAL A 54 -8.26 -49.71 1.45
CA VAL A 54 -8.01 -48.44 2.16
C VAL A 54 -8.11 -48.73 3.65
N VAL A 55 -7.07 -48.42 4.41
CA VAL A 55 -7.05 -48.61 5.86
C VAL A 55 -7.30 -47.27 6.53
N ILE A 56 -8.33 -47.21 7.38
CA ILE A 56 -8.72 -46.01 8.13
C ILE A 56 -8.82 -46.42 9.60
N ASP A 57 -8.07 -45.77 10.49
CA ASP A 57 -8.01 -46.14 11.92
C ASP A 57 -7.74 -47.63 12.17
N GLY A 58 -6.91 -48.25 11.32
CA GLY A 58 -6.56 -49.66 11.40
C GLY A 58 -7.62 -50.64 10.86
N GLN A 59 -8.73 -50.14 10.31
CA GLN A 59 -9.77 -50.96 9.67
C GLN A 59 -9.61 -50.97 8.16
N SER A 60 -9.54 -52.15 7.55
CA SER A 60 -9.51 -52.32 6.10
C SER A 60 -10.89 -52.14 5.49
N MET A 61 -10.99 -51.27 4.49
CA MET A 61 -12.19 -50.93 3.75
C MET A 61 -11.99 -51.16 2.24
N PRO A 62 -13.07 -51.32 1.46
CA PRO A 62 -12.97 -51.41 0.02
C PRO A 62 -12.20 -50.22 -0.58
N HIS A 63 -11.27 -50.51 -1.49
CA HIS A 63 -10.51 -49.49 -2.22
C HIS A 63 -11.33 -48.89 -3.36
N ASP A 64 -12.46 -48.32 -2.96
CA ASP A 64 -13.38 -47.53 -3.76
C ASP A 64 -13.96 -46.46 -2.84
N LEU A 65 -13.64 -45.20 -3.15
CA LEU A 65 -14.04 -44.03 -2.39
C LEU A 65 -15.54 -43.74 -2.51
N ASP A 66 -16.23 -44.29 -3.52
CA ASP A 66 -17.68 -44.22 -3.63
C ASP A 66 -18.39 -45.34 -2.83
N HIS A 67 -17.64 -46.32 -2.31
CA HIS A 67 -18.21 -47.36 -1.45
C HIS A 67 -18.77 -46.71 -0.18
N PRO A 68 -20.03 -46.98 0.22
CA PRO A 68 -20.68 -46.29 1.34
C PRO A 68 -19.87 -46.32 2.64
N ASP A 69 -19.28 -47.46 2.98
CA ASP A 69 -18.47 -47.61 4.21
C ASP A 69 -17.19 -46.76 4.17
N THR A 70 -16.44 -46.82 3.05
CA THR A 70 -15.22 -46.04 2.86
C THR A 70 -15.51 -44.55 2.88
N ARG A 71 -16.56 -44.10 2.17
CA ARG A 71 -16.97 -42.70 2.14
C ARG A 71 -17.39 -42.20 3.52
N SER A 72 -18.22 -42.97 4.23
CA SER A 72 -18.68 -42.62 5.57
C SER A 72 -17.52 -42.49 6.55
N ALA A 73 -16.55 -43.41 6.50
CA ALA A 73 -15.39 -43.38 7.38
C ALA A 73 -14.48 -42.18 7.10
N LEU A 74 -14.23 -41.86 5.82
CA LEU A 74 -13.45 -40.67 5.44
C LEU A 74 -14.13 -39.37 5.92
N LEU A 75 -15.44 -39.25 5.72
CA LEU A 75 -16.21 -38.09 6.16
C LEU A 75 -16.32 -38.01 7.69
N GLN A 76 -16.32 -39.12 8.42
CA GLN A 76 -16.25 -39.10 9.89
C GLN A 76 -14.87 -38.67 10.39
N GLY A 77 -13.80 -39.11 9.72
CA GLY A 77 -12.43 -38.78 10.12
C GLY A 77 -11.99 -37.35 9.76
N ALA A 78 -12.47 -36.80 8.64
CA ALA A 78 -12.13 -35.45 8.19
C ALA A 78 -13.27 -34.43 8.36
N GLY A 79 -14.49 -34.87 8.65
CA GLY A 79 -15.69 -34.04 8.65
C GLY A 79 -15.60 -32.85 9.61
N GLY A 80 -15.88 -31.66 9.08
CA GLY A 80 -15.87 -30.42 9.85
C GLY A 80 -14.49 -29.79 10.05
N CYS A 81 -13.41 -30.48 9.67
CA CYS A 81 -12.06 -29.91 9.59
C CYS A 81 -11.97 -28.90 8.43
N GLU A 82 -11.12 -27.89 8.57
CA GLU A 82 -10.84 -26.94 7.51
C GLU A 82 -9.73 -27.45 6.58
N LEU A 83 -9.83 -27.10 5.30
CA LEU A 83 -8.76 -27.32 4.32
C LEU A 83 -7.47 -26.68 4.80
N ARG A 84 -6.36 -27.40 4.64
CA ARG A 84 -5.05 -27.00 5.14
C ARG A 84 -4.26 -26.19 4.10
N HIS A 85 -3.19 -25.54 4.55
CA HIS A 85 -2.20 -24.85 3.70
C HIS A 85 -2.73 -23.72 2.79
N GLY A 86 -3.90 -23.16 3.09
CA GLY A 86 -4.32 -21.87 2.56
C GLY A 86 -3.31 -20.78 2.94
N ARG A 87 -3.01 -19.88 2.02
CA ARG A 87 -2.03 -18.79 2.23
C ARG A 87 -2.75 -17.46 2.11
N VAL A 88 -2.58 -16.58 3.08
CA VAL A 88 -3.14 -15.22 3.08
C VAL A 88 -2.25 -14.25 2.29
N LEU A 89 -0.94 -14.49 2.28
CA LEU A 89 0.02 -13.62 1.60
C LEU A 89 0.99 -14.42 0.75
N HIS A 90 1.23 -13.96 -0.49
CA HIS A 90 2.37 -14.36 -1.30
C HIS A 90 3.30 -13.17 -1.48
N GLY A 91 4.53 -13.27 -0.98
CA GLY A 91 5.48 -12.15 -0.91
C GLY A 91 6.82 -12.47 -1.56
N GLY A 92 7.41 -11.49 -2.26
CA GLY A 92 8.77 -11.60 -2.79
C GLY A 92 9.85 -11.27 -1.76
N PHE A 93 9.60 -10.25 -0.96
CA PHE A 93 10.47 -9.77 0.11
C PHE A 93 9.65 -8.88 1.05
N PHE A 94 10.24 -8.56 2.20
CA PHE A 94 9.71 -7.63 3.17
C PHE A 94 10.65 -6.44 3.31
N LEU A 95 10.07 -5.25 3.45
CA LEU A 95 10.80 -4.03 3.77
C LEU A 95 9.98 -3.21 4.76
N GLY A 96 10.59 -2.86 5.89
CA GLY A 96 9.93 -2.10 6.94
C GLY A 96 10.89 -1.76 8.09
N PRO A 97 10.37 -1.12 9.15
CA PRO A 97 11.13 -0.82 10.35
C PRO A 97 11.49 -2.08 11.17
N ARG A 98 12.37 -1.95 12.18
CA ARG A 98 12.80 -3.08 13.03
C ARG A 98 11.64 -3.78 13.73
N ASP A 99 10.69 -3.03 14.27
CA ASP A 99 9.51 -3.57 14.96
C ASP A 99 8.64 -4.44 14.03
N PHE A 100 8.59 -4.12 12.73
CA PHE A 100 7.92 -4.96 11.74
C PHE A 100 8.59 -6.33 11.61
N TYR A 101 9.93 -6.39 11.54
CA TYR A 101 10.63 -7.67 11.49
C TYR A 101 10.54 -8.46 12.80
N GLU A 102 10.48 -7.78 13.95
CA GLU A 102 10.23 -8.42 15.25
C GLU A 102 8.85 -9.09 15.27
N LYS A 103 7.81 -8.41 14.79
CA LYS A 103 6.46 -8.98 14.63
C LYS A 103 6.47 -10.22 13.73
N LEU A 104 7.21 -10.19 12.61
CA LEU A 104 7.34 -11.35 11.73
C LEU A 104 8.04 -12.53 12.43
N ARG A 105 9.11 -12.27 13.20
CA ARG A 105 9.82 -13.31 13.96
C ARG A 105 9.00 -13.89 15.11
N ALA A 106 8.08 -13.11 15.66
CA ALA A 106 7.21 -13.51 16.76
C ALA A 106 5.99 -14.34 16.31
N LEU A 107 5.77 -14.52 15.01
CA LEU A 107 4.72 -15.40 14.50
C LEU A 107 4.98 -16.85 14.91
N ASP A 108 3.95 -17.52 15.41
CA ASP A 108 3.96 -18.96 15.63
C ASP A 108 3.94 -19.74 14.30
N VAL A 109 4.02 -21.07 14.37
CA VAL A 109 4.06 -21.92 13.16
C VAL A 109 2.84 -21.68 12.28
N ALA A 110 1.64 -21.57 12.87
CA ALA A 110 0.41 -21.32 12.13
C ALA A 110 0.45 -19.97 11.39
N GLY A 111 0.91 -18.91 12.06
CA GLY A 111 1.06 -17.58 11.47
C GLY A 111 2.12 -17.54 10.36
N GLN A 112 3.24 -18.24 10.54
CA GLN A 112 4.27 -18.37 9.51
C GLN A 112 3.74 -19.11 8.28
N GLU A 113 2.95 -20.16 8.47
CA GLU A 113 2.31 -20.88 7.38
C GLU A 113 1.34 -20.02 6.57
N GLN A 114 0.71 -19.00 7.15
CA GLN A 114 -0.17 -18.12 6.36
C GLN A 114 0.60 -17.28 5.31
N ILE A 115 1.93 -17.18 5.44
CA ILE A 115 2.79 -16.35 4.58
C ILE A 115 3.64 -17.25 3.67
N CYS A 116 3.38 -17.19 2.37
CA CYS A 116 4.19 -17.85 1.35
C CYS A 116 5.22 -16.88 0.76
N MET A 117 6.48 -16.98 1.20
CA MET A 117 7.58 -16.29 0.53
C MET A 117 7.97 -17.03 -0.75
N THR A 118 7.99 -16.32 -1.88
CA THR A 118 8.18 -16.92 -3.20
C THR A 118 8.88 -15.95 -4.16
N GLY A 119 9.24 -16.40 -5.36
CA GLY A 119 9.91 -15.54 -6.34
C GLY A 119 9.00 -14.43 -6.87
N VAL A 120 9.58 -13.25 -7.13
CA VAL A 120 8.87 -12.09 -7.70
C VAL A 120 8.18 -12.42 -9.03
N SER A 121 8.73 -13.38 -9.80
CA SER A 121 8.09 -13.90 -11.01
C SER A 121 6.67 -14.42 -10.71
N ARG A 122 6.48 -15.19 -9.63
CA ARG A 122 5.17 -15.74 -9.25
C ARG A 122 4.21 -14.65 -8.77
N THR A 123 4.68 -13.69 -7.98
CA THR A 123 3.81 -12.65 -7.41
C THR A 123 3.35 -11.66 -8.48
N ASN A 124 4.22 -11.32 -9.44
CA ASN A 124 3.99 -10.21 -10.36
C ASN A 124 3.49 -10.64 -11.76
N GLN A 125 3.52 -11.94 -12.10
CA GLN A 125 3.11 -12.41 -13.43
C GLN A 125 1.75 -13.11 -13.37
N LEU A 126 0.72 -12.47 -13.92
CA LEU A 126 -0.62 -13.06 -14.00
C LEU A 126 -0.64 -14.30 -14.92
N LEU A 127 0.16 -14.30 -15.97
CA LEU A 127 0.14 -15.34 -17.01
C LEU A 127 0.79 -16.67 -16.60
N LEU A 128 1.51 -16.71 -15.48
CA LEU A 128 2.17 -17.93 -15.02
C LEU A 128 1.16 -19.02 -14.65
N ASP A 129 0.03 -18.65 -14.07
CA ASP A 129 -1.11 -19.53 -13.82
C ASP A 129 -2.39 -18.69 -13.87
N TYR A 130 -2.79 -18.34 -15.10
CA TYR A 130 -3.88 -17.40 -15.33
C TYR A 130 -5.18 -17.85 -14.67
N HIS A 131 -5.53 -19.12 -14.79
CA HIS A 131 -6.78 -19.66 -14.23
C HIS A 131 -6.78 -19.62 -12.70
N LEU A 132 -5.70 -20.08 -12.05
CA LEU A 132 -5.61 -20.07 -10.60
C LEU A 132 -5.60 -18.65 -10.05
N TYR A 133 -4.81 -17.75 -10.65
CA TYR A 133 -4.72 -16.38 -10.15
C TYR A 133 -5.99 -15.57 -10.37
N CYS A 134 -6.72 -15.81 -11.48
CA CYS A 134 -8.05 -15.22 -11.65
C CYS A 134 -9.02 -15.71 -10.56
N ALA A 135 -8.97 -16.99 -10.21
CA ALA A 135 -9.79 -17.52 -9.12
C ALA A 135 -9.37 -16.97 -7.74
N GLN A 136 -8.08 -16.78 -7.48
CA GLN A 136 -7.60 -16.31 -6.18
C GLN A 136 -7.73 -14.79 -5.98
N ARG A 137 -7.63 -14.00 -7.05
CA ARG A 137 -7.52 -12.53 -6.98
C ARG A 137 -8.81 -11.81 -7.38
N LEU A 138 -9.95 -12.29 -6.89
CA LEU A 138 -11.25 -11.66 -7.14
C LEU A 138 -11.30 -10.26 -6.57
N LYS A 139 -11.77 -9.30 -7.37
CA LYS A 139 -11.91 -7.89 -6.93
C LYS A 139 -10.63 -7.33 -6.32
N ALA A 140 -9.47 -7.74 -6.84
CA ALA A 140 -8.17 -7.29 -6.34
C ALA A 140 -8.01 -5.76 -6.40
N ARG A 141 -7.21 -5.21 -5.49
CA ARG A 141 -6.89 -3.78 -5.43
C ARG A 141 -5.38 -3.63 -5.42
N PHE A 142 -4.84 -3.07 -6.50
CA PHE A 142 -3.42 -2.87 -6.66
C PHE A 142 -3.08 -1.42 -6.35
N ILE A 143 -2.59 -1.16 -5.15
CA ILE A 143 -2.30 0.20 -4.67
C ILE A 143 -0.81 0.48 -4.86
N ASN A 144 -0.48 1.51 -5.62
CA ASN A 144 0.88 1.98 -5.83
C ASN A 144 0.93 3.51 -5.70
N THR A 145 2.12 4.07 -5.48
CA THR A 145 2.33 5.52 -5.51
C THR A 145 2.87 5.95 -6.87
N GLY A 146 2.42 7.11 -7.37
CA GLY A 146 2.98 7.77 -8.56
C GLY A 146 3.59 9.12 -8.22
N MET A 147 4.42 9.66 -9.11
CA MET A 147 5.01 10.99 -8.93
C MET A 147 4.10 12.08 -9.51
N ILE A 148 3.72 11.94 -10.78
CA ILE A 148 3.02 12.98 -11.55
C ILE A 148 1.98 12.32 -12.46
N VAL A 149 0.79 12.93 -12.57
CA VAL A 149 -0.26 12.54 -13.51
C VAL A 149 -0.55 13.66 -14.49
N SER A 150 -0.55 13.32 -15.78
CA SER A 150 -0.99 14.22 -16.84
C SER A 150 -2.51 14.27 -16.94
N LEU A 151 -3.09 15.36 -17.45
CA LEU A 151 -4.54 15.53 -17.61
C LEU A 151 -5.20 14.43 -18.48
N ASN A 152 -4.44 13.71 -19.31
CA ASN A 152 -4.93 12.54 -20.05
C ASN A 152 -5.01 11.26 -19.19
N GLY A 153 -4.59 11.29 -17.93
CA GLY A 153 -4.54 10.15 -17.01
C GLY A 153 -3.27 9.28 -17.11
N ALA A 154 -2.28 9.65 -17.92
CA ALA A 154 -0.98 8.98 -17.90
C ALA A 154 -0.17 9.38 -16.66
N VAL A 155 0.60 8.43 -16.11
CA VAL A 155 1.36 8.63 -14.87
C VAL A 155 2.85 8.37 -15.10
N ALA A 156 3.69 9.23 -14.52
CA ALA A 156 5.12 9.02 -14.36
C ALA A 156 5.42 8.71 -12.89
N SER A 157 6.29 7.72 -12.66
CA SER A 157 6.59 7.20 -11.33
C SER A 157 8.09 7.07 -11.04
N ASP A 158 8.94 7.08 -12.06
CA ASP A 158 10.34 6.67 -11.92
C ASP A 158 11.36 7.62 -12.55
N ALA A 159 10.93 8.58 -13.38
CA ALA A 159 11.84 9.54 -14.01
C ALA A 159 11.24 10.95 -14.18
N LEU A 160 12.14 11.94 -14.30
CA LEU A 160 11.81 13.33 -14.62
C LEU A 160 11.55 13.53 -16.13
N GLU A 161 11.03 14.71 -16.52
CA GLU A 161 10.75 15.03 -17.93
C GLU A 161 11.98 14.97 -18.83
N ASP A 162 13.17 15.24 -18.29
CA ASP A 162 14.44 15.20 -19.01
C ASP A 162 15.03 13.78 -19.11
N GLY A 163 14.32 12.75 -18.62
CA GLY A 163 14.75 11.37 -18.61
C GLY A 163 15.64 11.01 -17.41
N THR A 164 15.90 11.93 -16.48
CA THR A 164 16.64 11.62 -15.25
C THR A 164 15.88 10.59 -14.43
N VAL A 165 16.46 9.41 -14.26
CA VAL A 165 15.88 8.32 -13.46
C VAL A 165 16.01 8.63 -11.98
N ILE A 166 14.87 8.63 -11.28
CA ILE A 166 14.75 8.87 -9.84
C ILE A 166 14.69 7.55 -9.08
N SER A 167 14.01 6.55 -9.62
CA SER A 167 13.89 5.23 -9.01
C SER A 167 13.66 4.16 -10.08
N GLY A 168 13.59 2.88 -9.70
CA GLY A 168 13.14 1.84 -10.63
C GLY A 168 11.62 1.69 -10.60
N VAL A 169 10.99 1.45 -11.75
CA VAL A 169 9.54 1.15 -11.85
C VAL A 169 9.14 -0.05 -10.98
N GLY A 170 10.03 -1.04 -10.86
CA GLY A 170 9.74 -2.29 -10.15
C GLY A 170 8.54 -3.03 -10.75
N GLY A 171 7.66 -3.54 -9.88
CA GLY A 171 6.46 -4.28 -10.28
C GLY A 171 5.24 -3.43 -10.65
N GLN A 172 5.32 -2.10 -10.55
CA GLN A 172 4.15 -1.22 -10.66
C GLN A 172 3.37 -1.45 -11.96
N TYR A 173 4.06 -1.44 -13.11
CA TYR A 173 3.43 -1.69 -14.41
C TYR A 173 2.71 -3.03 -14.45
N ASN A 174 3.34 -4.10 -13.92
CA ASN A 174 2.77 -5.44 -13.95
C ASN A 174 1.44 -5.51 -13.17
N PHE A 175 1.37 -4.88 -12.00
CA PHE A 175 0.15 -4.84 -11.20
C PHE A 175 -0.94 -3.94 -11.82
N VAL A 176 -0.55 -2.86 -12.50
CA VAL A 176 -1.49 -2.02 -13.25
C VAL A 176 -2.10 -2.81 -14.42
N ALA A 177 -1.28 -3.50 -15.20
CA ALA A 177 -1.75 -4.34 -16.30
C ALA A 177 -2.65 -5.48 -15.79
N MET A 178 -2.23 -6.16 -14.73
CA MET A 178 -2.99 -7.23 -14.08
C MET A 178 -4.38 -6.79 -13.60
N ALA A 179 -4.52 -5.54 -13.14
CA ALA A 179 -5.81 -4.99 -12.75
C ALA A 179 -6.80 -4.84 -13.93
N GLN A 180 -6.29 -4.66 -15.15
CA GLN A 180 -7.13 -4.58 -16.35
C GLN A 180 -7.70 -5.95 -16.69
N ASP A 181 -6.93 -7.01 -16.47
CA ASP A 181 -7.28 -8.39 -16.85
C ASP A 181 -8.13 -9.12 -15.80
N LEU A 182 -7.95 -8.79 -14.51
CA LEU A 182 -8.64 -9.50 -13.43
C LEU A 182 -10.09 -9.03 -13.24
N PRO A 183 -11.06 -9.96 -13.08
CA PRO A 183 -12.47 -9.62 -12.88
C PRO A 183 -12.72 -8.73 -11.66
N GLY A 184 -13.25 -7.54 -11.91
CA GLY A 184 -13.59 -6.54 -10.89
C GLY A 184 -12.38 -5.97 -10.15
N ALA A 185 -11.15 -6.20 -10.64
CA ALA A 185 -9.94 -5.64 -10.07
C ALA A 185 -9.76 -4.16 -10.46
N HIS A 186 -9.02 -3.44 -9.63
CA HIS A 186 -8.68 -2.04 -9.90
C HIS A 186 -7.21 -1.74 -9.56
N SER A 187 -6.59 -0.93 -10.42
CA SER A 187 -5.33 -0.26 -10.18
C SER A 187 -5.59 1.10 -9.55
N ILE A 188 -4.93 1.37 -8.43
CA ILE A 188 -5.07 2.60 -7.65
C ILE A 188 -3.71 3.25 -7.55
N LEU A 189 -3.56 4.43 -8.15
CA LEU A 189 -2.33 5.22 -8.10
C LEU A 189 -2.53 6.42 -7.18
N CYS A 190 -1.83 6.39 -6.04
CA CYS A 190 -1.80 7.46 -5.07
C CYS A 190 -0.76 8.50 -5.48
N ILE A 191 -1.19 9.74 -5.71
CA ILE A 191 -0.35 10.84 -6.18
C ILE A 191 -0.59 12.03 -5.26
N ARG A 192 0.47 12.58 -4.66
CA ARG A 192 0.35 13.83 -3.90
C ARG A 192 -0.07 14.93 -4.85
N SER A 193 -1.04 15.77 -4.48
CA SER A 193 -1.55 16.83 -5.37
C SER A 193 -0.48 17.87 -5.78
N ILE A 194 0.53 18.06 -4.92
CA ILE A 194 1.58 19.07 -5.04
C ILE A 194 2.97 18.51 -4.69
N ARG A 195 4.01 19.19 -5.18
CA ARG A 195 5.41 19.05 -4.79
C ARG A 195 6.05 20.42 -4.57
N GLY A 196 7.20 20.45 -3.90
CA GLY A 196 7.90 21.71 -3.58
C GLY A 196 7.22 22.52 -2.48
N HIS A 197 7.71 23.73 -2.27
CA HIS A 197 7.27 24.66 -1.23
C HIS A 197 7.51 26.11 -1.69
N GLY A 198 6.86 27.07 -1.04
CA GLY A 198 7.03 28.50 -1.34
C GLY A 198 6.92 28.81 -2.84
N LYS A 199 7.94 29.46 -3.39
CA LYS A 199 8.01 29.81 -4.82
C LYS A 199 8.20 28.61 -5.77
N GLN A 200 8.64 27.46 -5.26
CA GLN A 200 8.85 26.24 -6.02
C GLN A 200 7.65 25.28 -5.93
N LEU A 201 6.56 25.71 -5.31
CA LEU A 201 5.34 24.91 -5.20
C LEU A 201 4.76 24.65 -6.60
N GLN A 202 4.57 23.38 -6.93
CA GLN A 202 4.06 22.93 -8.23
C GLN A 202 3.00 21.85 -8.05
N SER A 203 2.03 21.78 -8.97
CA SER A 203 1.09 20.67 -9.01
C SER A 203 1.73 19.42 -9.60
N ASN A 204 1.36 18.26 -9.09
CA ASN A 204 1.65 16.96 -9.71
C ASN A 204 0.51 16.48 -10.61
N ILE A 205 -0.62 17.20 -10.66
CA ILE A 205 -1.57 17.07 -11.76
C ILE A 205 -1.18 18.12 -12.79
N VAL A 206 -0.66 17.67 -13.93
CA VAL A 206 -0.05 18.55 -14.94
C VAL A 206 -0.78 18.47 -16.28
N PRO A 207 -0.74 19.52 -17.11
CA PRO A 207 -1.28 19.46 -18.47
C PRO A 207 -0.72 18.31 -19.31
N PHE A 208 0.60 18.12 -19.28
CA PHE A 208 1.34 17.06 -19.95
C PHE A 208 2.66 16.82 -19.19
N TYR A 209 3.30 15.68 -19.44
CA TYR A 209 4.60 15.32 -18.87
C TYR A 209 5.44 14.57 -19.91
N GLY A 210 6.74 14.90 -19.99
CA GLY A 210 7.66 14.34 -21.00
C GLY A 210 8.01 12.86 -20.82
N TYR A 211 7.63 12.26 -19.69
CA TYR A 211 7.91 10.85 -19.36
C TYR A 211 6.62 10.10 -19.05
N THR A 212 6.58 8.78 -19.26
CA THR A 212 5.40 7.97 -18.95
C THR A 212 5.81 6.57 -18.50
N THR A 213 5.39 6.20 -17.29
CA THR A 213 5.50 4.85 -16.75
C THR A 213 4.23 4.07 -17.04
N ILE A 214 3.08 4.68 -16.75
CA ILE A 214 1.75 4.10 -16.96
C ILE A 214 1.01 4.90 -18.05
N PRO A 215 0.80 4.32 -19.24
CA PRO A 215 0.12 5.02 -20.33
C PRO A 215 -1.36 5.20 -20.03
N LYS A 216 -1.97 6.22 -20.64
CA LYS A 216 -3.40 6.57 -20.45
C LYS A 216 -4.38 5.42 -20.71
N HIS A 217 -3.99 4.43 -21.50
CA HIS A 217 -4.82 3.25 -21.81
C HIS A 217 -5.01 2.32 -20.62
N LEU A 218 -4.10 2.39 -19.64
CA LEU A 218 -4.15 1.61 -18.41
C LEU A 218 -4.64 2.46 -17.22
N ARG A 219 -5.15 3.68 -17.46
CA ARG A 219 -5.70 4.55 -16.40
C ARG A 219 -6.89 3.87 -15.74
N ASP A 220 -6.92 3.94 -14.42
CA ASP A 220 -7.98 3.34 -13.62
C ASP A 220 -8.37 4.30 -12.50
N VAL A 221 -7.83 4.16 -11.29
CA VAL A 221 -8.14 5.07 -10.18
C VAL A 221 -6.93 5.92 -9.82
N ILE A 222 -7.11 7.24 -9.76
CA ILE A 222 -6.11 8.17 -9.19
C ILE A 222 -6.63 8.70 -7.86
N VAL A 223 -5.79 8.69 -6.84
CA VAL A 223 -6.12 9.21 -5.50
C VAL A 223 -5.14 10.31 -5.14
N THR A 224 -5.68 11.47 -4.76
CA THR A 224 -4.92 12.52 -4.06
C THR A 224 -5.44 12.63 -2.62
N GLU A 225 -4.78 13.45 -1.81
CA GLU A 225 -5.27 13.81 -0.48
C GLU A 225 -6.64 14.52 -0.49
N TYR A 226 -7.12 14.96 -1.66
CA TYR A 226 -8.39 15.67 -1.81
C TYR A 226 -9.54 14.81 -2.32
N GLY A 227 -9.27 13.64 -2.89
CA GLY A 227 -10.32 12.75 -3.36
C GLY A 227 -9.86 11.68 -4.34
N VAL A 228 -10.84 11.05 -4.98
CA VAL A 228 -10.67 9.91 -5.87
C VAL A 228 -11.20 10.26 -7.25
N ALA A 229 -10.39 10.05 -8.28
CA ALA A 229 -10.77 10.15 -9.68
C ALA A 229 -10.80 8.75 -10.29
N ASP A 230 -12.01 8.23 -10.51
CA ASP A 230 -12.25 7.00 -11.28
C ASP A 230 -12.24 7.30 -12.79
N LEU A 231 -11.23 6.80 -13.50
CA LEU A 231 -10.90 7.10 -14.88
C LEU A 231 -11.13 5.93 -15.84
N ARG A 232 -11.39 4.71 -15.33
CA ARG A 232 -11.53 3.52 -16.18
C ARG A 232 -12.76 3.67 -17.07
N GLY A 233 -12.58 3.42 -18.37
CA GLY A 233 -13.65 3.56 -19.38
C GLY A 233 -14.16 4.99 -19.60
N GLN A 234 -13.59 6.01 -18.96
CA GLN A 234 -14.00 7.39 -19.13
C GLN A 234 -13.45 7.98 -20.44
N SER A 235 -14.16 8.95 -21.03
CA SER A 235 -13.63 9.77 -22.13
C SER A 235 -12.56 10.73 -21.64
N ASP A 236 -11.69 11.22 -22.54
CA ASP A 236 -10.64 12.18 -22.17
C ASP A 236 -11.21 13.43 -21.49
N SER A 237 -12.37 13.94 -21.95
CA SER A 237 -13.04 15.08 -21.29
C SER A 237 -13.43 14.76 -19.85
N GLN A 238 -14.00 13.57 -19.58
CA GLN A 238 -14.40 13.17 -18.23
C GLN A 238 -13.19 12.91 -17.34
N THR A 239 -12.12 12.31 -17.87
CA THR A 239 -10.86 12.13 -17.15
C THR A 239 -10.27 13.46 -16.70
N ILE A 240 -10.20 14.44 -17.60
CA ILE A 240 -9.68 15.78 -17.29
C ILE A 240 -10.51 16.44 -16.18
N LYS A 241 -11.84 16.42 -16.28
CA LYS A 241 -12.73 16.98 -15.25
C LYS A 241 -12.47 16.34 -13.88
N ARG A 242 -12.40 15.01 -13.83
CA ARG A 242 -12.19 14.25 -12.58
C ARG A 242 -10.82 14.55 -11.96
N LEU A 243 -9.77 14.62 -12.77
CA LEU A 243 -8.43 14.98 -12.30
C LEU A 243 -8.36 16.41 -11.76
N ILE A 244 -8.95 17.38 -12.45
CA ILE A 244 -9.02 18.77 -11.96
C ILE A 244 -9.78 18.83 -10.64
N ASN A 245 -10.88 18.08 -10.49
CA ASN A 245 -11.69 18.10 -9.28
C ASN A 245 -10.96 17.53 -8.04
N ILE A 246 -9.87 16.78 -8.21
CA ILE A 246 -9.03 16.28 -7.12
C ILE A 246 -7.65 16.96 -7.07
N ALA A 247 -7.42 17.98 -7.90
CA ALA A 247 -6.23 18.82 -7.84
C ALA A 247 -6.32 19.80 -6.67
N ASP A 248 -5.16 20.27 -6.22
CA ASP A 248 -5.08 21.38 -5.26
C ASP A 248 -5.71 22.65 -5.86
N SER A 249 -6.58 23.30 -5.08
CA SER A 249 -7.37 24.45 -5.55
C SER A 249 -6.51 25.60 -6.08
N ARG A 250 -5.26 25.74 -5.61
CA ARG A 250 -4.33 26.79 -6.08
C ARG A 250 -3.93 26.62 -7.55
N PHE A 251 -4.09 25.42 -8.12
CA PHE A 251 -3.69 25.09 -9.49
C PHE A 251 -4.86 24.73 -10.40
N GLN A 252 -6.06 24.54 -9.84
CA GLN A 252 -7.25 24.12 -10.57
C GLN A 252 -7.63 25.05 -11.74
N ASP A 253 -7.58 26.37 -11.53
CA ASP A 253 -7.96 27.33 -12.58
C ASP A 253 -6.98 27.29 -13.76
N ASN A 254 -5.67 27.21 -13.51
CA ASN A 254 -4.66 27.07 -14.56
C ASN A 254 -4.86 25.78 -15.39
N LEU A 255 -5.20 24.66 -14.73
CA LEU A 255 -5.50 23.40 -15.41
C LEU A 255 -6.77 23.48 -16.25
N LEU A 256 -7.82 24.13 -15.72
CA LEU A 256 -9.08 24.35 -16.41
C LEU A 256 -8.90 25.24 -17.65
N GLU A 257 -8.18 26.35 -17.50
CA GLU A 257 -7.84 27.27 -18.59
C GLU A 257 -7.05 26.56 -19.69
N PHE A 258 -6.02 25.81 -19.32
CA PHE A 258 -5.26 25.00 -20.27
C PHE A 258 -6.19 24.06 -21.05
N ALA A 259 -7.06 23.33 -20.36
CA ALA A 259 -7.95 22.35 -20.98
C ALA A 259 -8.98 22.99 -21.91
N LYS A 260 -9.54 24.16 -21.54
CA LYS A 260 -10.44 24.93 -22.39
C LYS A 260 -9.73 25.49 -23.62
N LYS A 261 -8.55 26.09 -23.43
CA LYS A 261 -7.74 26.68 -24.52
C LYS A 261 -7.39 25.66 -25.60
N HIS A 262 -7.13 24.41 -25.21
CA HIS A 262 -6.77 23.33 -26.14
C HIS A 262 -7.97 22.49 -26.59
N GLY A 263 -9.20 22.96 -26.41
CA GLY A 263 -10.41 22.29 -26.86
C GLY A 263 -10.68 20.93 -26.18
N LYS A 264 -10.06 20.67 -25.01
CA LYS A 264 -10.25 19.44 -24.26
C LYS A 264 -11.49 19.46 -23.38
N LEU A 265 -11.94 20.65 -22.99
CA LEU A 265 -13.18 20.89 -22.25
C LEU A 265 -14.03 21.96 -22.92
N ALA A 266 -15.35 21.87 -22.73
CA ALA A 266 -16.28 22.91 -23.17
C ALA A 266 -16.02 24.23 -22.43
N GLN A 267 -16.20 25.36 -23.13
CA GLN A 267 -15.97 26.69 -22.55
C GLN A 267 -16.88 26.98 -21.35
N GLY A 268 -18.10 26.42 -21.34
CA GLY A 268 -19.04 26.54 -20.23
C GLY A 268 -18.79 25.61 -19.04
N TYR A 269 -17.81 24.71 -19.09
CA TYR A 269 -17.51 23.84 -17.94
C TYR A 269 -16.96 24.68 -16.77
N VAL A 270 -17.48 24.42 -15.57
CA VAL A 270 -17.04 25.03 -14.31
C VAL A 270 -16.73 23.89 -13.35
N ILE A 271 -15.66 24.03 -12.58
CA ILE A 271 -15.32 23.08 -11.53
C ILE A 271 -16.41 23.14 -10.45
N PRO A 272 -16.98 21.99 -10.03
CA PRO A 272 -18.03 21.94 -9.03
C PRO A 272 -17.62 22.61 -7.71
N PRO A 273 -18.52 23.34 -7.02
CA PRO A 273 -18.20 24.05 -5.78
C PRO A 273 -17.58 23.16 -4.70
N GLU A 274 -18.00 21.91 -4.58
CA GLU A 274 -17.48 20.93 -3.64
C GLU A 274 -16.00 20.59 -3.86
N ALA A 275 -15.51 20.74 -5.10
CA ALA A 275 -14.11 20.51 -5.46
C ALA A 275 -13.23 21.77 -5.31
N ARG A 276 -13.83 22.94 -5.01
CA ARG A 276 -13.11 24.22 -4.93
C ARG A 276 -12.35 24.45 -3.62
N ASN A 277 -12.53 23.59 -2.63
CA ASN A 277 -11.88 23.73 -1.32
C ASN A 277 -10.83 22.63 -1.07
N ASN A 278 -10.09 22.25 -2.10
CA ASN A 278 -9.00 21.30 -2.03
C ASN A 278 -7.71 22.00 -1.57
N THR A 279 -7.64 22.32 -0.27
CA THR A 279 -6.50 23.03 0.32
C THR A 279 -5.87 22.28 1.51
N PRO A 280 -4.57 22.45 1.75
CA PRO A 280 -3.90 21.87 2.93
C PRO A 280 -4.55 22.32 4.25
N GLU A 281 -4.99 23.58 4.33
CA GLU A 281 -5.61 24.15 5.54
C GLU A 281 -6.95 23.47 5.84
N ARG A 282 -7.75 23.17 4.81
CA ARG A 282 -8.98 22.39 5.00
C ARG A 282 -8.67 21.01 5.54
N LEU A 283 -7.72 20.30 4.93
CA LEU A 283 -7.35 18.96 5.38
C LEU A 283 -6.82 18.98 6.81
N GLN A 284 -5.96 19.92 7.15
CA GLN A 284 -5.46 20.07 8.52
C GLN A 284 -6.60 20.30 9.51
N LYS A 285 -7.56 21.19 9.19
CA LYS A 285 -8.73 21.45 10.04
C LYS A 285 -9.59 20.19 10.23
N VAL A 286 -9.77 19.38 9.19
CA VAL A 286 -10.56 18.14 9.25
C VAL A 286 -9.83 17.06 10.04
N LEU A 287 -8.51 16.94 9.90
CA LEU A 287 -7.71 15.87 10.51
C LEU A 287 -7.29 16.18 11.96
N ALA A 288 -7.20 17.46 12.34
CA ALA A 288 -6.71 17.88 13.65
C ALA A 288 -7.42 17.23 14.85
N PRO A 289 -8.76 17.07 14.88
CA PRO A 289 -9.43 16.39 16.00
C PRO A 289 -9.00 14.92 16.14
N TYR A 290 -8.83 14.21 15.03
CA TYR A 290 -8.41 12.81 15.02
C TYR A 290 -6.95 12.64 15.43
N GLN A 291 -6.09 13.57 15.02
CA GLN A 291 -4.69 13.62 15.45
C GLN A 291 -4.58 13.90 16.95
N LYS A 292 -5.35 14.88 17.47
CA LYS A 292 -5.37 15.22 18.89
C LYS A 292 -5.83 14.06 19.78
N ASN A 293 -6.75 13.24 19.28
CA ASN A 293 -7.26 12.06 19.98
C ASN A 293 -6.40 10.80 19.74
N GLY A 294 -5.24 10.91 19.09
CA GLY A 294 -4.32 9.79 18.85
C GLY A 294 -4.78 8.78 17.79
N MET A 295 -5.87 9.04 17.07
CA MET A 295 -6.40 8.13 16.05
C MET A 295 -5.56 8.13 14.75
N LEU A 296 -4.85 9.24 14.49
CA LEU A 296 -3.98 9.40 13.32
C LEU A 296 -2.56 9.76 13.78
N PRO A 297 -1.79 8.78 14.31
CA PRO A 297 -0.40 9.01 14.66
C PRO A 297 0.42 9.33 13.40
N VAL A 298 1.52 10.06 13.58
CA VAL A 298 2.42 10.45 12.47
C VAL A 298 3.01 9.23 11.75
N TYR A 299 3.26 8.15 12.52
CA TYR A 299 3.81 6.89 12.03
C TYR A 299 2.91 5.72 12.48
N PRO A 300 1.82 5.44 11.76
CA PRO A 300 0.84 4.41 12.15
C PRO A 300 1.35 2.97 12.03
N PHE A 301 2.46 2.75 11.32
CA PHE A 301 3.01 1.42 11.05
C PHE A 301 4.39 1.19 11.69
N GLY A 302 4.73 1.97 12.72
CA GLY A 302 6.06 1.95 13.33
C GLY A 302 7.08 2.82 12.60
N HIS A 303 8.24 3.04 13.23
CA HIS A 303 9.38 3.76 12.67
C HIS A 303 10.67 3.32 13.37
N ASP A 304 11.81 3.45 12.70
CA ASP A 304 13.14 3.26 13.31
C ASP A 304 13.72 4.54 13.91
N LEU A 305 12.97 5.65 13.83
CA LEU A 305 13.42 6.93 14.38
C LEU A 305 13.49 6.85 15.91
N THR A 306 14.56 7.35 16.50
CA THR A 306 14.62 7.55 17.94
C THR A 306 13.69 8.69 18.36
N ASP A 307 13.34 8.79 19.64
CA ASP A 307 12.58 9.94 20.17
C ASP A 307 13.27 11.28 19.85
N GLN A 308 14.61 11.28 19.84
CA GLN A 308 15.42 12.43 19.45
C GLN A 308 15.24 12.77 17.97
N GLU A 309 15.23 11.78 17.08
CA GLU A 309 15.05 11.99 15.64
C GLU A 309 13.62 12.41 15.27
N LEU A 310 12.62 11.90 15.99
CA LEU A 310 11.24 12.37 15.87
C LEU A 310 11.12 13.85 16.23
N ALA A 311 11.70 14.24 17.37
CA ALA A 311 11.74 15.62 17.82
C ALA A 311 12.48 16.52 16.82
N LEU A 312 13.70 16.12 16.41
CA LEU A 312 14.51 16.83 15.42
C LEU A 312 13.78 17.00 14.09
N GLY A 313 13.19 15.93 13.55
CA GLY A 313 12.50 15.98 12.27
C GLY A 313 11.30 16.93 12.28
N ALA A 314 10.61 17.07 13.40
CA ALA A 314 9.52 18.03 13.53
C ALA A 314 10.05 19.48 13.68
N SER A 315 11.09 19.68 14.49
CA SER A 315 11.72 21.00 14.68
C SER A 315 12.37 21.53 13.39
N LEU A 316 13.14 20.69 12.69
CA LEU A 316 13.81 21.05 11.44
C LEU A 316 12.82 21.39 10.32
N ARG A 317 11.67 20.72 10.24
CA ARG A 317 10.62 21.08 9.27
C ARG A 317 10.06 22.48 9.53
N LYS A 318 9.86 22.86 10.79
CA LYS A 318 9.40 24.20 11.17
C LYS A 318 10.48 25.26 10.89
N ILE A 319 11.73 24.98 11.23
CA ILE A 319 12.87 25.88 10.94
C ILE A 319 13.02 26.08 9.43
N LYS A 320 12.89 25.01 8.64
CA LYS A 320 12.92 25.08 7.18
C LYS A 320 11.78 25.96 6.65
N ALA A 321 10.55 25.76 7.11
CA ALA A 321 9.41 26.61 6.73
C ALA A 321 9.63 28.08 7.13
N LEU A 322 10.15 28.36 8.33
CA LEU A 322 10.52 29.69 8.79
C LEU A 322 11.58 30.33 7.87
N SER A 323 12.59 29.57 7.44
CA SER A 323 13.65 30.05 6.55
C SER A 323 13.17 30.48 5.15
N GLU A 324 11.97 30.03 4.77
CA GLU A 324 11.32 30.40 3.52
C GLU A 324 10.54 31.73 3.62
N GLU A 325 10.39 32.27 4.84
CA GLU A 325 9.69 33.53 5.14
C GLU A 325 10.66 34.58 5.71
N PRO A 326 11.26 35.46 4.88
CA PRO A 326 12.38 36.32 5.30
C PRO A 326 12.10 37.20 6.52
N ARG A 327 10.88 37.73 6.65
CA ARG A 327 10.51 38.60 7.78
C ARG A 327 10.41 37.82 9.08
N HIS A 328 9.69 36.70 9.08
CA HIS A 328 9.54 35.85 10.26
C HIS A 328 10.85 35.16 10.63
N PHE A 329 11.68 34.79 9.65
CA PHE A 329 13.00 34.25 9.89
C PHE A 329 13.90 35.22 10.66
N ILE A 330 13.91 36.50 10.28
CA ILE A 330 14.71 37.52 10.98
C ILE A 330 14.21 37.70 12.41
N THR A 331 12.90 37.83 12.62
CA THR A 331 12.32 38.00 13.98
C THR A 331 12.56 36.78 14.85
N ALA A 332 12.37 35.57 14.32
CA ALA A 332 12.61 34.31 15.02
C ALA A 332 14.09 34.11 15.34
N SER A 333 14.99 34.46 14.41
CA SER A 333 16.44 34.40 14.62
C SER A 333 16.88 35.37 15.71
N PHE A 334 16.33 36.58 15.75
CA PHE A 334 16.62 37.54 16.81
C PHE A 334 16.12 37.06 18.17
N LYS A 335 14.91 36.50 18.24
CA LYS A 335 14.37 35.86 19.45
C LYS A 335 15.26 34.70 19.90
N ALA A 336 15.71 33.85 18.98
CA ALA A 336 16.56 32.70 19.27
C ALA A 336 17.95 33.13 19.78
N LEU A 337 18.56 34.17 19.21
CA LEU A 337 19.85 34.70 19.69
C LEU A 337 19.79 35.33 21.09
N LEU A 338 18.61 35.83 21.49
CA LEU A 338 18.37 36.33 22.85
C LEU A 338 18.06 35.20 23.85
N HIS A 339 17.81 33.99 23.35
CA HIS A 339 17.47 32.84 24.15
C HIS A 339 18.73 32.07 24.56
N LYS A 340 18.91 31.80 25.85
CA LYS A 340 19.93 30.86 26.32
C LYS A 340 19.29 29.50 26.56
N GLY A 341 19.32 28.64 25.53
CA GLY A 341 18.89 27.26 25.67
C GLY A 341 19.87 26.44 26.52
N ASP A 342 19.38 25.36 27.14
CA ASP A 342 20.23 24.39 27.85
C ASP A 342 21.06 23.58 26.84
N GLU A 343 22.25 24.10 26.49
CA GLU A 343 23.17 23.47 25.54
C GLU A 343 23.60 22.06 25.98
N ALA A 344 23.69 21.81 27.30
CA ALA A 344 24.07 20.50 27.83
C ALA A 344 22.95 19.47 27.61
N ALA A 345 21.68 19.85 27.83
CA ALA A 345 20.54 19.01 27.52
C ALA A 345 20.29 18.86 26.01
N ALA A 346 20.69 19.85 25.20
CA ALA A 346 20.55 19.83 23.75
C ALA A 346 21.63 19.02 23.02
N LYS A 347 22.76 18.73 23.68
CA LYS A 347 23.91 18.04 23.08
C LYS A 347 23.57 16.80 22.25
N PRO A 348 22.73 15.85 22.72
CA PRO A 348 22.40 14.65 21.93
C PRO A 348 21.65 14.96 20.62
N PHE A 349 20.86 16.04 20.60
CA PHE A 349 20.14 16.49 19.42
C PHE A 349 21.07 17.17 18.41
N LEU A 350 22.01 17.99 18.91
CA LEU A 350 22.98 18.72 18.10
C LEU A 350 24.03 17.80 17.46
N GLU A 351 24.54 16.82 18.20
CA GLU A 351 25.45 15.79 17.69
C GLU A 351 24.81 15.02 16.51
N ARG A 352 23.51 14.69 16.60
CA ARG A 352 22.81 13.89 15.59
C ARG A 352 22.71 14.56 14.21
N ILE A 353 22.73 15.89 14.18
CA ILE A 353 22.64 16.69 12.94
C ILE A 353 23.93 17.45 12.64
N GLN A 354 25.02 17.14 13.35
CA GLN A 354 26.34 17.78 13.19
C GLN A 354 26.33 19.30 13.43
N LEU A 355 25.49 19.78 14.37
CA LEU A 355 25.41 21.19 14.77
C LEU A 355 25.87 21.44 16.22
N GLU A 356 26.65 20.52 16.82
CA GLU A 356 27.28 20.78 18.12
C GLU A 356 28.31 21.92 18.01
N HIS A 357 29.06 21.93 16.90
CA HIS A 357 30.07 22.93 16.58
C HIS A 357 29.78 23.54 15.20
N PRO A 358 28.91 24.57 15.11
CA PRO A 358 28.54 25.15 13.83
C PRO A 358 29.74 25.81 13.15
N GLU A 359 30.03 25.37 11.91
CA GLU A 359 31.17 25.86 11.14
C GLU A 359 30.86 27.17 10.39
N THR A 360 29.58 27.47 10.17
CA THR A 360 29.14 28.68 9.47
C THR A 360 28.15 29.50 10.30
N THR A 361 28.03 30.80 9.97
CA THR A 361 27.02 31.69 10.61
C THR A 361 25.60 31.20 10.39
N LYS A 362 25.33 30.54 9.25
CA LYS A 362 24.03 29.94 8.96
C LYS A 362 23.76 28.75 9.88
N ASP A 363 24.76 27.90 10.09
CA ASP A 363 24.65 26.73 10.96
C ASP A 363 24.46 27.16 12.41
N PHE A 364 25.14 28.22 12.84
CA PHE A 364 24.92 28.83 14.15
C PHE A 364 23.47 29.34 14.32
N LEU A 365 22.92 30.02 13.31
CA LEU A 365 21.51 30.47 13.37
C LEU A 365 20.53 29.30 13.42
N ILE A 366 20.77 28.25 12.64
CA ILE A 366 19.94 27.03 12.65
C ILE A 366 20.03 26.33 14.01
N GLN A 367 21.22 26.26 14.60
CA GLN A 367 21.44 25.73 15.94
C GLN A 367 20.61 26.50 16.98
N GLN A 368 20.68 27.83 16.99
CA GLN A 368 19.92 28.66 17.95
C GLN A 368 18.40 28.51 17.77
N LEU A 369 17.92 28.48 16.53
CA LEU A 369 16.50 28.24 16.23
C LEU A 369 16.05 26.84 16.69
N LEU A 370 16.93 25.84 16.59
CA LEU A 370 16.65 24.49 17.04
C LEU A 370 16.56 24.39 18.56
N LEU A 371 17.47 25.04 19.28
CA LEU A 371 17.43 25.11 20.75
C LEU A 371 16.09 25.70 21.22
N LEU A 372 15.70 26.85 20.67
CA LEU A 372 14.44 27.50 20.97
C LEU A 372 13.23 26.59 20.69
N GLU A 373 13.23 25.90 19.56
CA GLU A 373 12.12 25.01 19.17
C GLU A 373 12.02 23.75 20.04
N LEU A 374 13.16 23.14 20.41
CA LEU A 374 13.19 22.00 21.32
C LEU A 374 12.68 22.38 22.71
N GLU A 375 12.97 23.59 23.16
CA GLU A 375 12.46 24.14 24.42
C GLU A 375 10.97 24.50 24.36
N GLU A 376 10.49 25.15 23.29
CA GLU A 376 9.06 25.43 23.08
C GLU A 376 8.22 24.14 23.03
N ARG A 377 8.84 23.00 22.70
CA ARG A 377 8.24 21.66 22.72
C ARG A 377 8.32 20.96 24.07
N GLY A 378 8.96 21.57 25.07
CA GLY A 378 9.17 21.02 26.40
C GLY A 378 10.20 19.87 26.45
N LEU A 379 11.05 19.75 25.42
CA LEU A 379 12.10 18.72 25.35
C LEU A 379 13.41 19.18 26.01
N LEU A 380 13.60 20.48 26.14
CA LEU A 380 14.65 21.10 26.95
C LEU A 380 14.00 21.86 28.11
N LYS A 381 14.69 21.95 29.25
CA LYS A 381 14.28 22.84 30.32
C LYS A 381 14.64 24.27 29.92
N GLY A 382 13.66 25.16 29.97
CA GLY A 382 13.94 26.58 29.82
C GLY A 382 14.68 27.15 31.01
N SER A 383 15.54 28.12 30.74
CA SER A 383 16.25 28.88 31.77
C SER A 383 15.45 30.08 32.27
#